data_AF-A0A965EK63-F1
#
_entry.id   AF-A0A965EK63-F1
#
_cell.length_a   1.000
_cell.length_b   1.000
_cell.length_c   1.000
_cell.angle_alpha   90.00
_cell.angle_beta   90.00
_cell.angle_gamma   90.00
#
_symmetry.space_group_name_H-M   'P 1'
#
loop_
_entity.id
_entity.type
_entity.pdbx_description
1 polymer ?
#
loop_
_entity_poly.entity_id
_entity_poly.type
_entity_poly.pdbx_seq_one_letter_code
_entity_poly.pdbx_strand_id
1 'polypeptide(L)'
;MTIPAASADAHEEAPGSAIVADLSGTQISSADLLGDAIEPTSPIAVAAASSPPTENPTARLVARLWQERSHGGEVELHIEGSSRPILPQFFERDWSQGSHALFARQEPDGSVTLEAVAWESVQRIVVRKVQGLPDGMFLDEGES
;
A
#
# COMPACT_ATOMS: atom_id res chain seq x y z
N MET A 1 35.47 -38.40 24.37
CA MET A 1 36.51 -37.50 24.91
C MET A 1 35.89 -36.12 24.99
N THR A 2 35.87 -35.56 26.20
CA THR A 2 35.09 -34.43 26.71
C THR A 2 35.35 -33.08 26.02
N ILE A 3 34.29 -32.29 25.80
CA ILE A 3 34.36 -30.83 25.64
C ILE A 3 33.99 -30.22 26.99
N PRO A 4 34.80 -29.34 27.61
CA PRO A 4 34.50 -28.79 28.92
C PRO A 4 33.40 -27.72 28.86
N ALA A 5 32.72 -27.57 30.00
CA ALA A 5 31.59 -26.70 30.23
C ALA A 5 32.00 -25.33 30.81
N ALA A 6 31.08 -24.37 30.59
CA ALA A 6 30.72 -23.21 31.40
C ALA A 6 31.67 -22.01 31.49
N SER A 7 31.14 -20.84 31.12
CA SER A 7 30.84 -19.78 32.09
C SER A 7 29.71 -18.90 31.55
N ALA A 8 28.74 -18.63 32.41
CA ALA A 8 27.65 -17.69 32.22
C ALA A 8 28.14 -16.29 32.58
N ASP A 9 27.85 -15.31 31.75
CA ASP A 9 27.85 -13.91 32.19
C ASP A 9 26.60 -13.23 31.65
N ALA A 10 25.80 -12.77 32.61
CA ALA A 10 24.61 -12.00 32.42
C ALA A 10 25.01 -10.55 32.13
N HIS A 11 24.56 -10.00 31.02
CA HIS A 11 24.46 -8.55 30.86
C HIS A 11 23.07 -8.21 30.35
N GLU A 12 22.19 -8.04 31.33
CA GLU A 12 21.03 -7.17 31.25
C GLU A 12 21.53 -5.73 31.15
N GLU A 13 21.37 -5.09 29.99
CA GLU A 13 21.51 -3.64 29.86
C GLU A 13 20.30 -3.11 29.08
N ALA A 14 19.37 -2.57 29.85
CA ALA A 14 18.17 -1.91 29.37
C ALA A 14 18.51 -0.67 28.51
N PRO A 15 17.66 -0.31 27.53
CA PRO A 15 17.90 0.83 26.65
C PRO A 15 17.94 2.17 27.38
N GLY A 16 18.86 3.02 26.92
CA GLY A 16 19.23 4.31 27.49
C GLY A 16 18.06 5.22 27.84
N SER A 17 18.01 5.59 29.12
CA SER A 17 17.12 6.61 29.66
C SER A 17 17.59 7.99 29.18
N ALA A 18 16.71 8.72 28.48
CA ALA A 18 16.95 10.08 28.03
C ALA A 18 17.09 11.01 29.25
N ILE A 19 18.15 11.82 29.23
CA ILE A 19 18.44 12.85 30.21
C ILE A 19 17.29 13.86 30.32
N VAL A 20 16.70 13.97 31.52
CA VAL A 20 15.78 15.05 31.88
C VAL A 20 16.61 16.29 32.26
N ALA A 21 16.59 17.31 31.41
CA ALA A 21 17.13 18.62 31.75
C ALA A 21 16.07 19.40 32.56
N ASP A 22 16.33 19.55 33.86
CA ASP A 22 15.67 20.52 34.72
C ASP A 22 16.01 21.93 34.26
N LEU A 23 15.01 22.70 33.85
CA LEU A 23 15.09 24.15 33.71
C LEU A 23 14.02 24.77 34.59
N SER A 24 14.27 24.73 35.90
CA SER A 24 13.58 25.61 36.83
C SER A 24 14.04 27.06 36.64
N GLY A 25 13.12 27.91 36.18
CA GLY A 25 13.08 29.33 36.53
C GLY A 25 13.38 30.32 35.41
N THR A 26 12.31 30.84 34.77
CA THR A 26 12.09 32.29 34.62
C THR A 26 10.61 32.50 34.33
N GLN A 27 9.88 33.07 35.29
CA GLN A 27 8.49 33.48 35.12
C GLN A 27 8.44 34.67 34.17
N ILE A 28 7.89 34.49 32.97
CA ILE A 28 7.58 35.60 32.06
C ILE A 28 6.10 35.92 32.25
N SER A 29 5.84 37.09 32.84
CA SER A 29 4.52 37.60 33.20
C SER A 29 3.69 37.92 31.95
N SER A 30 2.50 37.32 31.81
CA SER A 30 1.64 37.37 30.62
C SER A 30 0.80 38.65 30.46
N ALA A 31 1.26 39.82 30.93
CA ALA A 31 0.44 41.03 30.94
C ALA A 31 1.00 42.22 30.13
N ASP A 32 2.14 42.11 29.46
CA ASP A 32 2.80 43.27 28.83
C ASP A 32 3.36 42.96 27.42
N LEU A 33 2.50 42.42 26.55
CA LEU A 33 2.79 42.25 25.13
C LEU A 33 1.61 42.70 24.25
N LEU A 34 0.98 43.81 24.67
CA LEU A 34 0.11 44.59 23.79
C LEU A 34 0.97 45.55 22.98
N GLY A 35 1.54 45.02 21.90
CA GLY A 35 2.32 45.77 20.91
C GLY A 35 1.78 45.53 19.51
N ASP A 36 1.04 46.52 19.02
CA ASP A 36 0.75 46.90 17.63
C ASP A 36 0.07 45.89 16.68
N ALA A 37 -1.03 46.35 16.10
CA ALA A 37 -1.90 45.60 15.20
C ALA A 37 -1.20 45.26 13.88
N ILE A 38 -0.86 43.99 13.68
CA ILE A 38 -0.62 43.46 12.34
C ILE A 38 -1.99 43.08 11.76
N GLU A 39 -2.44 43.82 10.74
CA GLU A 39 -3.64 43.54 9.95
C GLU A 39 -3.70 42.06 9.51
N PRO A 40 -4.88 41.40 9.56
CA PRO A 40 -5.02 40.04 9.08
C PRO A 40 -4.98 40.05 7.55
N THR A 41 -3.79 39.96 6.95
CA THR A 41 -3.68 39.63 5.53
C THR A 41 -4.19 38.20 5.36
N SER A 42 -5.27 38.11 4.58
CA SER A 42 -6.04 36.93 4.20
C SER A 42 -5.27 35.61 4.21
N PRO A 43 -5.80 34.52 4.80
CA PRO A 43 -5.31 33.21 4.45
C PRO A 43 -5.64 33.00 2.97
N ILE A 44 -4.61 32.90 2.13
CA ILE A 44 -4.77 32.27 0.82
C ILE A 44 -5.15 30.83 1.12
N ALA A 45 -6.45 30.58 1.21
CA ALA A 45 -7.01 29.26 1.04
C ALA A 45 -6.70 28.87 -0.41
N VAL A 46 -5.53 28.29 -0.62
CA VAL A 46 -5.35 27.34 -1.70
C VAL A 46 -6.30 26.20 -1.39
N ALA A 47 -7.54 26.36 -1.83
CA ALA A 47 -8.40 25.25 -2.17
C ALA A 47 -7.61 24.47 -3.22
N ALA A 48 -6.76 23.54 -2.75
CA ALA A 48 -6.32 22.44 -3.56
C ALA A 48 -7.63 21.80 -4.00
N ALA A 49 -8.04 22.12 -5.23
CA ALA A 49 -9.04 21.36 -5.92
C ALA A 49 -8.48 19.94 -5.92
N SER A 50 -8.93 19.13 -4.96
CA SER A 50 -8.68 17.71 -4.95
C SER A 50 -9.41 17.20 -6.18
N SER A 51 -8.72 17.20 -7.32
CA SER A 51 -9.11 16.38 -8.45
C SER A 51 -9.43 15.01 -7.88
N PRO A 52 -10.58 14.40 -8.24
CA PRO A 52 -10.87 13.06 -7.76
C PRO A 52 -9.65 12.20 -8.04
N PRO A 53 -9.20 11.35 -7.09
CA PRO A 53 -8.01 10.55 -7.29
C PRO A 53 -8.21 9.76 -8.59
N THR A 54 -7.40 10.09 -9.60
CA THR A 54 -7.43 9.39 -10.87
C THR A 54 -7.02 7.95 -10.58
N GLU A 55 -7.98 7.02 -10.61
CA GLU A 55 -7.73 5.59 -10.43
C GLU A 55 -6.57 5.17 -11.34
N ASN A 56 -5.60 4.46 -10.79
CA ASN A 56 -4.47 3.97 -11.57
C ASN A 56 -4.98 3.15 -12.78
N PRO A 57 -4.54 3.41 -14.02
CA PRO A 57 -5.07 2.74 -15.20
C PRO A 57 -4.85 1.22 -15.16
N THR A 58 -3.73 0.77 -14.61
CA THR A 58 -3.44 -0.66 -14.38
C THR A 58 -4.40 -1.24 -13.34
N ALA A 59 -4.66 -0.53 -12.25
CA ALA A 59 -5.63 -0.95 -11.24
C ALA A 59 -7.02 -1.16 -11.83
N ARG A 60 -7.48 -0.20 -12.64
CA ARG A 60 -8.77 -0.28 -13.35
C ARG A 60 -8.81 -1.49 -14.30
N LEU A 61 -7.74 -1.71 -15.06
CA LEU A 61 -7.65 -2.84 -15.99
C LEU A 61 -7.68 -4.18 -15.24
N VAL A 62 -6.88 -4.33 -14.18
CA VAL A 62 -6.88 -5.53 -13.34
C VAL A 62 -8.27 -5.75 -12.75
N ALA A 63 -8.91 -4.73 -12.19
CA ALA A 63 -10.25 -4.86 -11.62
C ALA A 63 -11.31 -5.29 -12.65
N ARG A 64 -11.18 -4.89 -13.92
CA ARG A 64 -12.06 -5.35 -14.99
C ARG A 64 -11.78 -6.81 -15.34
N LEU A 65 -10.53 -7.16 -15.60
CA LEU A 65 -10.11 -8.52 -15.94
C LEU A 65 -10.37 -9.52 -14.81
N TRP A 66 -10.37 -9.05 -13.56
CA TRP A 66 -10.70 -9.86 -12.40
C TRP A 66 -12.14 -10.38 -12.42
N GLN A 67 -13.06 -9.69 -13.10
CA GLN A 67 -14.45 -10.13 -13.23
C GLN A 67 -14.55 -11.47 -13.95
N GLU A 68 -13.63 -11.79 -14.86
CA GLU A 68 -13.61 -13.09 -15.56
C GLU A 68 -13.44 -14.28 -14.62
N ARG A 69 -12.94 -14.06 -13.39
CA ARG A 69 -12.86 -15.13 -12.39
C ARG A 69 -14.21 -15.68 -11.97
N SER A 70 -15.29 -14.89 -12.01
CA SER A 70 -16.63 -15.42 -11.75
C SER A 70 -17.10 -16.40 -12.83
N HIS A 71 -16.44 -16.38 -14.00
CA HIS A 71 -16.71 -17.26 -15.14
C HIS A 71 -15.66 -18.39 -15.27
N GLY A 72 -14.84 -18.61 -14.23
CA GLY A 72 -13.81 -19.65 -14.20
C GLY A 72 -12.46 -19.19 -14.77
N GLY A 73 -12.31 -17.91 -15.10
CA GLY A 73 -11.04 -17.32 -15.47
C GLY A 73 -10.01 -17.35 -14.33
N GLU A 74 -8.74 -17.41 -14.68
CA GLU A 74 -7.62 -17.34 -13.74
C GLU A 74 -6.73 -16.16 -14.10
N VAL A 75 -6.52 -15.24 -13.17
CA VAL A 75 -5.69 -14.05 -13.38
C VAL A 75 -4.25 -14.36 -12.99
N GLU A 76 -3.34 -14.11 -13.91
CA GLU A 76 -1.89 -14.19 -13.74
C GLU A 76 -1.28 -12.80 -13.91
N LEU A 77 -0.42 -12.41 -12.97
CA LEU A 77 0.29 -11.14 -13.01
C LEU A 77 1.78 -11.41 -13.11
N HIS A 78 2.40 -10.80 -14.11
CA HIS A 78 3.85 -10.83 -14.27
C HIS A 78 4.41 -9.53 -13.73
N ILE A 79 5.26 -9.67 -12.71
CA ILE A 79 5.88 -8.55 -12.02
C ILE A 79 7.31 -8.38 -12.56
N GLU A 80 7.72 -7.14 -12.76
CA GLU A 80 9.09 -6.78 -13.13
C GLU A 80 10.10 -7.40 -12.17
N GLY A 81 11.19 -7.94 -12.72
CA GLY A 81 12.25 -8.58 -11.94
C GLY A 81 11.88 -9.93 -11.32
N SER A 82 10.60 -10.35 -11.41
CA SER A 82 10.15 -11.64 -10.90
C SER A 82 10.23 -12.72 -11.99
N SER A 83 10.86 -13.85 -11.67
CA SER A 83 11.01 -14.97 -12.62
C SER A 83 9.74 -15.80 -12.80
N ARG A 84 8.77 -15.66 -11.88
CA ARG A 84 7.49 -16.39 -11.91
C ARG A 84 6.32 -15.41 -11.77
N PRO A 85 5.21 -15.65 -12.48
CA PRO A 85 4.00 -14.88 -12.26
C PRO A 85 3.41 -15.19 -10.89
N ILE A 86 2.70 -14.22 -10.32
CA ILE A 86 1.83 -14.45 -9.17
C ILE A 86 0.45 -14.89 -9.66
N LEU A 87 -0.11 -15.87 -8.96
CA LEU A 87 -1.44 -16.44 -9.18
C LEU A 87 -2.30 -16.13 -7.95
N PRO A 88 -2.73 -14.88 -7.79
CA PRO A 88 -3.48 -14.47 -6.61
C PRO A 88 -4.85 -15.16 -6.57
N GLN A 89 -5.31 -15.55 -5.39
CA GLN A 89 -6.63 -16.13 -5.18
C GLN A 89 -7.68 -15.07 -4.81
N PHE A 90 -7.24 -13.97 -4.20
CA PHE A 90 -8.07 -12.84 -3.80
C PHE A 90 -7.43 -11.51 -4.22
N PHE A 91 -8.27 -10.50 -4.44
CA PHE A 91 -7.90 -9.14 -4.80
C PHE A 91 -8.85 -8.17 -4.10
N GLU A 92 -8.30 -7.24 -3.33
CA GLU A 92 -9.09 -6.23 -2.61
C GLU A 92 -9.07 -4.90 -3.36
N ARG A 93 -10.11 -4.65 -4.16
CA ARG A 93 -10.17 -3.49 -5.05
C ARG A 93 -10.11 -2.16 -4.29
N ASP A 94 -10.84 -2.04 -3.19
CA ASP A 94 -10.96 -0.78 -2.46
C ASP A 94 -9.64 -0.34 -1.84
N TRP A 95 -8.82 -1.30 -1.43
CA TRP A 95 -7.50 -1.04 -0.86
C TRP A 95 -6.43 -0.88 -1.93
N SER A 96 -6.79 -1.14 -3.19
CA SER A 96 -5.87 -1.15 -4.32
C SER A 96 -6.02 0.07 -5.25
N GLN A 97 -6.76 1.10 -4.82
CA GLN A 97 -7.00 2.30 -5.62
C GLN A 97 -5.78 3.25 -5.70
N GLY A 98 -4.79 3.06 -4.82
CA GLY A 98 -3.58 3.89 -4.72
C GLY A 98 -2.46 3.44 -5.65
N SER A 99 -1.22 3.46 -5.15
CA SER A 99 -0.02 3.06 -5.90
C SER A 99 0.24 1.55 -5.93
N HIS A 100 -0.44 0.79 -5.06
CA HIS A 100 -0.23 -0.65 -4.92
C HIS A 100 -1.55 -1.41 -5.02
N ALA A 101 -1.43 -2.65 -5.45
CA ALA A 101 -2.44 -3.69 -5.40
C ALA A 101 -2.29 -4.53 -4.15
N LEU A 102 -3.38 -4.93 -3.52
CA LEU A 102 -3.38 -5.94 -2.48
C LEU A 102 -3.96 -7.25 -3.01
N PHE A 103 -3.12 -8.28 -3.02
CA PHE A 103 -3.48 -9.64 -3.36
C PHE A 103 -3.35 -10.57 -2.17
N ALA A 104 -4.08 -11.68 -2.21
CA ALA A 104 -3.89 -12.76 -1.25
C ALA A 104 -3.92 -14.13 -1.92
N ARG A 105 -3.24 -15.09 -1.31
CA ARG A 105 -3.33 -16.51 -1.67
C ARG A 105 -3.35 -17.37 -0.41
N GLN A 106 -4.13 -18.44 -0.44
CA GLN A 106 -4.12 -19.45 0.62
C GLN A 106 -2.98 -20.43 0.35
N GLU A 107 -2.18 -20.69 1.38
CA GLU A 107 -1.11 -21.68 1.35
C GLU A 107 -1.64 -23.07 1.70
N PRO A 108 -0.90 -24.15 1.37
CA PRO A 108 -1.35 -25.53 1.65
C PRO A 108 -1.54 -25.85 3.14
N ASP A 109 -0.89 -25.11 4.04
CA ASP A 109 -1.01 -25.25 5.49
C ASP A 109 -2.23 -24.53 6.07
N GLY A 110 -3.04 -23.89 5.21
CA GLY A 110 -4.22 -23.13 5.59
C GLY A 110 -3.93 -21.67 5.97
N SER A 111 -2.66 -21.25 6.02
CA SER A 111 -2.29 -19.85 6.20
C SER A 111 -2.60 -19.01 4.95
N VAL A 112 -2.61 -17.68 5.10
CA VAL A 112 -2.86 -16.74 4.01
C VAL A 112 -1.65 -15.84 3.84
N THR A 113 -1.10 -15.82 2.62
CA THR A 113 -0.09 -14.84 2.21
C THR A 113 -0.81 -13.62 1.65
N LEU A 114 -0.53 -12.44 2.22
CA LEU A 114 -0.93 -11.14 1.68
C LEU A 114 0.26 -10.51 0.98
N GLU A 115 0.07 -9.99 -0.22
CA GLU A 115 1.13 -9.38 -1.02
C GLU A 115 0.67 -8.03 -1.58
N ALA A 116 1.42 -6.98 -1.25
CA ALA A 116 1.22 -5.64 -1.79
C ALA A 116 2.18 -5.41 -2.96
N VAL A 117 1.65 -5.19 -4.16
CA VAL A 117 2.44 -5.08 -5.40
C VAL A 117 2.26 -3.70 -6.00
N ALA A 118 3.35 -2.99 -6.28
CA ALA A 118 3.26 -1.68 -6.94
C ALA A 118 2.64 -1.82 -8.33
N TRP A 119 1.68 -0.95 -8.68
CA TRP A 119 1.03 -1.03 -9.99
C TRP A 119 1.99 -0.78 -11.15
N GLU A 120 3.04 0.01 -10.92
CA GLU A 120 4.08 0.30 -11.92
C GLU A 120 4.97 -0.90 -12.24
N SER A 121 5.07 -1.90 -11.36
CA SER A 121 5.87 -3.10 -11.60
C SER A 121 5.09 -4.21 -12.32
N VAL A 122 3.77 -4.05 -12.51
CA VAL A 122 2.96 -5.02 -13.26
C VAL A 122 3.24 -4.84 -14.75
N GLN A 123 4.01 -5.77 -15.32
CA GLN A 123 4.41 -5.74 -16.73
C GLN A 123 3.38 -6.38 -17.65
N ARG A 124 2.68 -7.41 -17.19
CA ARG A 124 1.69 -8.14 -17.99
C ARG A 124 0.61 -8.74 -17.10
N ILE A 125 -0.63 -8.61 -17.56
CA ILE A 125 -1.80 -9.24 -16.96
C ILE A 125 -2.32 -10.27 -17.97
N VAL A 126 -2.49 -11.52 -17.54
CA VAL A 126 -3.03 -12.59 -18.37
C VAL A 126 -4.25 -13.16 -17.67
N VAL A 127 -5.35 -13.34 -18.39
CA VAL A 127 -6.49 -14.11 -17.90
C VAL A 127 -6.56 -15.41 -18.69
N ARG A 128 -6.47 -16.53 -17.99
CA ARG A 128 -6.53 -17.88 -18.58
C ARG A 128 -7.92 -18.46 -18.36
N LYS A 129 -8.25 -19.51 -19.13
CA LYS A 129 -9.49 -20.28 -19.01
C LYS A 129 -10.78 -19.46 -19.19
N VAL A 130 -10.71 -18.30 -19.84
CA VAL A 130 -11.90 -17.52 -20.22
C VAL A 130 -12.72 -18.32 -21.25
N GLN A 131 -14.00 -18.51 -20.96
CA GLN A 131 -14.92 -19.27 -21.82
C GLN A 131 -15.52 -18.32 -22.87
N GLY A 132 -14.96 -18.35 -24.08
CA GLY A 132 -15.37 -17.42 -25.14
C GLY A 132 -14.77 -16.01 -24.95
N LEU A 133 -15.17 -15.09 -25.83
CA LEU A 133 -14.77 -13.70 -25.72
C LEU A 133 -15.73 -12.97 -24.77
N PRO A 134 -15.25 -12.24 -23.75
CA PRO A 134 -16.14 -11.56 -22.82
C PRO A 134 -16.94 -10.45 -23.51
N ASP A 135 -18.27 -10.51 -23.36
CA ASP A 135 -19.21 -9.56 -23.96
C ASP A 135 -18.90 -8.11 -23.55
N GLY A 136 -18.91 -7.21 -24.54
CA GLY A 136 -18.67 -5.78 -24.32
C GLY A 136 -17.26 -5.42 -23.84
N MET A 137 -16.31 -6.36 -23.81
CA MET A 137 -14.89 -6.07 -23.57
C MET A 137 -14.15 -5.69 -24.85
N PHE A 138 -14.56 -6.28 -25.96
CA PHE A 138 -14.08 -5.97 -27.30
C PHE A 138 -15.26 -5.45 -28.10
N LEU A 139 -15.06 -4.36 -28.84
CA LEU A 139 -16.08 -3.90 -29.78
C LEU A 139 -16.27 -5.01 -30.82
N ASP A 140 -17.51 -5.42 -31.04
CA ASP A 140 -17.83 -6.27 -32.18
C ASP A 140 -17.62 -5.40 -33.43
N GLU A 141 -16.50 -5.59 -34.12
CA GLU A 141 -16.25 -4.91 -35.39
C GLU A 141 -17.12 -5.55 -36.48
N GLY A 142 -18.41 -5.27 -36.47
CA GLY A 142 -19.28 -5.73 -37.55
C GLY A 142 -20.77 -5.60 -37.34
N GLU A 143 -21.31 -4.39 -37.56
CA GLU A 143 -22.52 -4.21 -38.38
C GLU A 143 -22.54 -2.75 -38.90
N SER A 144 -22.07 -2.56 -40.15
CA SER A 144 -22.32 -1.37 -40.97
C SER A 144 -23.35 -1.69 -42.04
#